data_AF-A0A7C9J8K8-F1
#
_entry.id   AF-A0A7C9J8K8-F1
#
_cell.length_a   1.000
_cell.length_b   1.000
_cell.length_c   1.000
_cell.angle_alpha   90.00
_cell.angle_beta   90.00
_cell.angle_gamma   90.00
#
_symmetry.space_group_name_H-M   'P 1'
#
loop_
_entity.id
_entity.type
_entity.pdbx_description
1 polymer ?
#
loop_
_entity_poly.entity_id
_entity_poly.type
_entity_poly.pdbx_seq_one_letter_code
_entity_poly.pdbx_strand_id
1 'polypeptide(L)'
;MIIQTQVPQMPVCPARRRWLAKRRCQRALRAMLTFMALVTPFLYFGYILCCRMPFNISRPLPNWILLYEFFLLIRNTYVFFRYVWTTPLWAVLPLLFNLYFIVYYPPGPSGSIDDKLYFELFKQERIEIIKMIKNGRIGNKNTPSAVIHLPQPHTHLATQNGLTIYTTIDNQTSAIFSLGWNILTLDIGLCYVPDDNISRWIRIERARFPHKLERCWYIIYPELGYLPIIMNDPPDEEAGDYVRPTQNK
;
A
#
# COMPACT_ATOMS: atom_id res chain seq x y z
N MET A 1 40.00 44.89 -22.52
CA MET A 1 39.17 45.72 -21.62
C MET A 1 37.72 45.32 -21.87
N ILE A 2 37.14 44.47 -21.00
CA ILE A 2 35.75 43.99 -21.16
C ILE A 2 34.85 45.00 -20.48
N ILE A 3 34.08 45.75 -21.26
CA ILE A 3 33.08 46.68 -20.74
C ILE A 3 31.91 45.82 -20.22
N GLN A 4 31.85 45.63 -18.91
CA GLN A 4 30.65 45.11 -18.24
C GLN A 4 29.58 46.20 -18.31
N THR A 5 28.67 46.09 -19.27
CA THR A 5 27.43 46.85 -19.29
C THR A 5 26.57 46.41 -18.11
N GLN A 6 26.61 47.19 -17.02
CA GLN A 6 25.66 47.06 -15.93
C GLN A 6 24.27 47.37 -16.46
N VAL A 7 23.46 46.33 -16.65
CA VAL A 7 22.02 46.50 -16.94
C VAL A 7 21.38 47.10 -15.69
N PRO A 8 20.78 48.29 -15.76
CA PRO A 8 20.15 48.90 -14.59
C PRO A 8 19.01 48.01 -14.09
N GLN A 9 19.11 47.59 -12.82
CA GLN A 9 18.04 46.86 -12.15
C GLN A 9 16.85 47.80 -11.94
N MET A 10 15.96 47.90 -12.92
CA MET A 10 14.72 48.64 -12.75
C MET A 10 13.89 48.02 -11.61
N PRO A 11 13.31 48.83 -10.70
CA PRO A 11 12.48 48.33 -9.63
C PRO A 11 11.31 47.54 -10.23
N VAL A 12 11.27 46.23 -9.96
CA VAL A 12 10.21 45.36 -10.48
C VAL A 12 8.87 45.85 -9.90
N CYS A 13 8.03 46.47 -10.73
CA CYS A 13 6.71 46.96 -10.35
C CYS A 13 5.95 45.90 -9.53
N PRO A 14 5.27 46.28 -8.43
CA PRO A 14 4.48 45.35 -7.60
C PRO A 14 3.50 44.50 -8.42
N ALA A 15 2.90 45.07 -9.46
CA ALA A 15 2.02 44.37 -10.40
C ALA A 15 2.74 43.22 -11.14
N ARG A 16 3.98 43.44 -11.62
CA ARG A 16 4.79 42.41 -12.29
C ARG A 16 5.18 41.29 -11.33
N ARG A 17 5.51 41.62 -10.07
CA ARG A 17 5.79 40.63 -9.02
C ARG A 17 4.57 39.75 -8.73
N ARG A 18 3.39 40.37 -8.56
CA ARG A 18 2.12 39.64 -8.36
C ARG A 18 1.75 38.75 -9.55
N TRP A 19 1.94 39.24 -10.78
CA TRP A 19 1.67 38.44 -11.99
C TRP A 19 2.59 37.21 -12.10
N LEU A 20 3.90 37.38 -11.85
CA LEU A 20 4.84 36.26 -11.84
C LEU A 20 4.53 35.24 -10.74
N ALA A 21 4.19 35.71 -9.53
CA ALA A 21 3.77 34.87 -8.41
C ALA A 21 2.52 34.05 -8.78
N LYS A 22 1.49 34.70 -9.34
CA LYS A 22 0.27 34.02 -9.82
C LYS A 22 0.60 32.94 -10.85
N ARG A 23 1.43 33.24 -11.85
CA ARG A 23 1.81 32.28 -12.89
C ARG A 23 2.55 31.06 -12.32
N ARG A 24 3.42 31.26 -11.34
CA ARG A 24 4.14 30.16 -10.65
C ARG A 24 3.17 29.30 -9.82
N CYS A 25 2.25 29.91 -9.09
CA CYS A 25 1.23 29.19 -8.33
C CYS A 25 0.30 28.38 -9.25
N GLN A 26 -0.11 28.95 -10.39
CA GLN A 26 -0.92 28.23 -11.39
C GLN A 26 -0.19 27.05 -12.02
N ARG A 27 1.12 27.17 -12.27
CA ARG A 27 1.94 26.02 -12.75
C ARG A 27 1.99 24.91 -11.70
N ALA A 28 2.16 25.27 -10.42
CA ALA A 28 2.14 24.30 -9.33
C ALA A 28 0.78 23.59 -9.23
N LEU A 29 -0.33 24.35 -9.33
CA LEU A 29 -1.68 23.80 -9.35
C LEU A 29 -1.90 22.85 -10.53
N ARG A 30 -1.52 23.24 -11.75
CA ARG A 30 -1.65 22.38 -12.93
C ARG A 30 -0.86 21.09 -12.77
N ALA A 31 0.38 21.17 -12.32
CA ALA A 31 1.18 19.97 -12.08
C ALA A 31 0.55 19.05 -11.03
N MET A 32 -0.08 19.62 -9.98
CA MET A 32 -0.83 18.83 -9.00
C MET A 32 -2.04 18.13 -9.63
N LEU A 33 -2.88 18.86 -10.34
CA LEU A 33 -4.07 18.29 -10.99
C LEU A 33 -3.72 17.24 -12.05
N THR A 34 -2.67 17.48 -12.83
CA THR A 34 -2.17 16.50 -13.82
C THR A 34 -1.66 15.24 -13.13
N PHE A 35 -0.93 15.37 -12.02
CA PHE A 35 -0.49 14.22 -11.24
C PHE A 35 -1.67 13.43 -10.68
N MET A 36 -2.66 14.11 -10.08
CA MET A 36 -3.89 13.47 -9.60
C MET A 36 -4.55 12.68 -10.71
N ALA A 37 -4.84 13.32 -11.85
CA ALA A 37 -5.52 12.67 -12.97
C ALA A 37 -4.76 11.45 -13.51
N LEU A 38 -3.42 11.50 -13.51
CA LEU A 38 -2.57 10.38 -13.91
C LEU A 38 -2.58 9.23 -12.90
N VAL A 39 -2.61 9.53 -11.61
CA VAL A 39 -2.49 8.54 -10.54
C VAL A 39 -3.84 7.97 -10.10
N THR A 40 -4.94 8.69 -10.28
CA THR A 40 -6.30 8.25 -9.92
C THR A 40 -6.65 6.84 -10.45
N PRO A 41 -6.38 6.48 -11.72
CA PRO A 41 -6.63 5.11 -12.19
C PRO A 41 -5.85 4.05 -11.41
N PHE A 42 -4.61 4.36 -10.99
CA PHE A 42 -3.80 3.49 -10.16
C PHE A 42 -4.30 3.43 -8.72
N LEU A 43 -4.92 4.48 -8.18
CA LEU A 43 -5.51 4.43 -6.84
C LEU A 43 -6.76 3.54 -6.77
N TYR A 44 -7.60 3.58 -7.80
CA TYR A 44 -8.84 2.78 -7.83
C TYR A 44 -8.64 1.36 -8.34
N PHE A 45 -7.81 1.19 -9.37
CA PHE A 45 -7.58 -0.10 -10.02
C PHE A 45 -6.17 -0.63 -9.78
N GLY A 46 -5.42 -0.04 -8.85
CA GLY A 46 -4.01 -0.34 -8.61
C GLY A 46 -3.74 -1.81 -8.41
N TYR A 47 -4.56 -2.49 -7.60
CA TYR A 47 -4.43 -3.93 -7.42
C TYR A 47 -4.56 -4.68 -8.74
N ILE A 48 -5.63 -4.47 -9.50
CA ILE A 48 -5.88 -5.16 -10.76
C ILE A 48 -4.79 -4.84 -11.80
N LEU A 49 -4.41 -3.58 -11.92
CA LEU A 49 -3.40 -3.11 -12.87
C LEU A 49 -2.01 -3.65 -12.50
N CYS A 50 -1.58 -3.54 -11.24
CA CYS A 50 -0.29 -4.02 -10.78
C CYS A 50 -0.20 -5.56 -10.84
N CYS A 51 -1.31 -6.28 -10.61
CA CYS A 51 -1.39 -7.73 -10.78
C CYS A 51 -1.06 -8.17 -12.21
N ARG A 52 -1.43 -7.38 -13.23
CA ARG A 52 -1.20 -7.73 -14.65
C ARG A 52 0.06 -7.11 -15.24
N MET A 53 0.76 -6.26 -14.50
CA MET A 53 1.99 -5.62 -14.97
C MET A 53 3.21 -6.55 -14.86
N PRO A 54 4.21 -6.40 -15.76
CA PRO A 54 5.49 -7.07 -15.61
C PRO A 54 6.14 -6.76 -14.26
N PHE A 55 6.74 -7.77 -13.66
CA PHE A 55 7.37 -7.73 -12.34
C PHE A 55 8.30 -6.52 -12.13
N ASN A 56 9.12 -6.19 -13.12
CA ASN A 56 10.09 -5.10 -13.03
C ASN A 56 9.44 -3.72 -12.86
N ILE A 57 8.14 -3.60 -13.14
CA ILE A 57 7.39 -2.35 -13.14
C ILE A 57 6.39 -2.33 -11.98
N SER A 58 5.72 -3.45 -11.68
CA SER A 58 4.66 -3.51 -10.68
C SER A 58 5.13 -3.19 -9.25
N ARG A 59 6.34 -3.64 -8.87
CA ARG A 59 6.92 -3.41 -7.54
C ARG A 59 7.40 -1.98 -7.29
N PRO A 60 8.15 -1.32 -8.20
CA PRO A 60 8.56 0.05 -7.97
C PRO A 60 7.40 1.03 -8.09
N LEU A 61 6.53 0.88 -9.09
CA LEU A 61 5.58 1.93 -9.49
C LEU A 61 4.78 2.58 -8.32
N PRO A 62 4.21 1.84 -7.37
CA PRO A 62 3.47 2.44 -6.25
C PRO A 62 4.36 3.27 -5.32
N ASN A 63 5.61 2.83 -5.10
CA ASN A 63 6.58 3.57 -4.30
C ASN A 63 7.09 4.82 -5.04
N TRP A 64 7.19 4.78 -6.37
CA TRP A 64 7.53 5.96 -7.18
C TRP A 64 6.40 7.00 -7.17
N ILE A 65 5.14 6.54 -7.23
CA ILE A 65 3.97 7.41 -7.06
C ILE A 65 4.03 8.12 -5.70
N LEU A 66 4.25 7.36 -4.63
CA LEU A 66 4.38 7.90 -3.27
C LEU A 66 5.54 8.91 -3.16
N LEU A 67 6.71 8.58 -3.70
CA LEU A 67 7.87 9.49 -3.70
C LEU A 67 7.58 10.80 -4.44
N TYR A 68 6.91 10.72 -5.58
CA TYR A 68 6.55 11.90 -6.37
C TYR A 68 5.47 12.75 -5.67
N GLU A 69 4.53 12.11 -4.98
CA GLU A 69 3.54 12.79 -4.14
C GLU A 69 4.24 13.60 -3.03
N PHE A 70 5.20 13.00 -2.31
CA PHE A 70 6.01 13.72 -1.31
C PHE A 70 6.77 14.89 -1.92
N PHE A 71 7.37 14.71 -3.10
CA PHE A 71 8.05 15.79 -3.81
C PHE A 71 7.09 16.95 -4.15
N LEU A 72 5.88 16.65 -4.63
CA LEU A 72 4.86 17.66 -4.91
C LEU A 72 4.40 18.38 -3.64
N LEU A 73 4.23 17.67 -2.52
CA LEU A 73 3.89 18.26 -1.23
C LEU A 73 4.95 19.28 -0.81
N ILE A 74 6.24 18.90 -0.80
CA ILE A 74 7.35 19.80 -0.46
C ILE A 74 7.37 21.02 -1.38
N ARG A 75 7.24 20.80 -2.70
CA ARG A 75 7.23 21.87 -3.69
C ARG A 75 6.05 22.83 -3.48
N ASN A 76 4.85 22.31 -3.22
CA ASN A 76 3.65 23.12 -3.03
C ASN A 76 3.70 23.89 -1.70
N THR A 77 4.25 23.30 -0.64
CA THR A 77 4.54 23.96 0.63
C THR A 77 5.52 25.12 0.45
N TYR A 78 6.61 24.91 -0.31
CA TYR A 78 7.52 25.99 -0.66
C TYR A 78 6.83 27.13 -1.43
N VAL A 79 6.00 26.80 -2.43
CA VAL A 79 5.24 27.79 -3.21
C VAL A 79 4.28 28.57 -2.29
N PHE A 80 3.61 27.91 -1.36
CA PHE A 80 2.75 28.54 -0.38
C PHE A 80 3.51 29.58 0.46
N PHE A 81 4.56 29.17 1.18
CA PHE A 81 5.34 30.09 2.03
C PHE A 81 5.99 31.22 1.24
N ARG A 82 6.42 30.97 0.00
CA ARG A 82 7.06 31.99 -0.84
C ARG A 82 6.10 33.07 -1.33
N TYR A 83 4.82 32.74 -1.57
CA TYR A 83 3.88 33.63 -2.27
C TYR A 83 2.60 33.98 -1.49
N VAL A 84 2.40 33.45 -0.28
CA VAL A 84 1.19 33.68 0.54
C VAL A 84 0.89 35.18 0.73
N TRP A 85 1.91 36.00 0.97
CA TRP A 85 1.75 37.44 1.17
C TRP A 85 1.52 38.24 -0.13
N THR A 86 1.75 37.63 -1.30
CA THR A 86 1.61 38.31 -2.60
C THR A 86 0.35 37.91 -3.37
N THR A 87 -0.01 36.63 -3.32
CA THR A 87 -1.14 36.04 -4.04
C THR A 87 -1.76 34.92 -3.20
N PRO A 88 -2.38 35.23 -2.04
CA PRO A 88 -2.75 34.25 -1.01
C PRO A 88 -3.67 33.14 -1.55
N LEU A 89 -4.75 33.52 -2.25
CA LEU A 89 -5.70 32.56 -2.82
C LEU A 89 -5.01 31.55 -3.75
N TRP A 90 -4.15 32.03 -4.65
CA TRP A 90 -3.45 31.15 -5.60
C TRP A 90 -2.35 30.33 -4.94
N ALA A 91 -1.72 30.84 -3.88
CA ALA A 91 -0.65 30.15 -3.17
C ALA A 91 -1.18 28.98 -2.32
N VAL A 92 -2.41 29.07 -1.80
CA VAL A 92 -3.04 28.01 -0.99
C VAL A 92 -3.53 26.85 -1.84
N LEU A 93 -4.09 27.11 -3.03
CA LEU A 93 -4.76 26.08 -3.84
C LEU A 93 -3.92 24.81 -4.09
N PRO A 94 -2.65 24.88 -4.55
CA PRO A 94 -1.87 23.66 -4.78
C PRO A 94 -1.69 22.81 -3.53
N LEU A 95 -1.52 23.45 -2.36
CA LEU A 95 -1.36 22.76 -1.08
C LEU A 95 -2.68 22.15 -0.62
N LEU A 96 -3.79 22.89 -0.74
CA LEU A 96 -5.12 22.41 -0.39
C LEU A 96 -5.51 21.18 -1.21
N PHE A 97 -5.26 21.20 -2.52
CA PHE A 97 -5.47 20.03 -3.38
C PHE A 97 -4.55 18.87 -2.99
N ASN A 98 -3.29 19.14 -2.66
CA ASN A 98 -2.37 18.10 -2.20
C ASN A 98 -2.85 17.43 -0.89
N LEU A 99 -3.28 18.22 0.09
CA LEU A 99 -3.86 17.71 1.33
C LEU A 99 -5.17 16.94 1.09
N TYR A 100 -6.06 17.45 0.23
CA TYR A 100 -7.27 16.74 -0.16
C TYR A 100 -6.94 15.36 -0.73
N PHE A 101 -5.92 15.27 -1.58
CA PHE A 101 -5.51 14.01 -2.19
C PHE A 101 -4.91 13.04 -1.18
N ILE A 102 -4.03 13.51 -0.28
CA ILE A 102 -3.47 12.67 0.79
C ILE A 102 -4.58 12.12 1.71
N VAL A 103 -5.60 12.93 2.02
CA VAL A 103 -6.66 12.56 2.97
C VAL A 103 -7.72 11.64 2.35
N TYR A 104 -8.20 11.95 1.14
CA TYR A 104 -9.28 11.20 0.50
C TYR A 104 -8.79 10.07 -0.40
N TYR A 105 -7.57 10.20 -0.91
CA TYR A 105 -6.91 9.23 -1.77
C TYR A 105 -5.54 8.85 -1.24
N PRO A 106 -5.40 8.48 0.05
CA PRO A 106 -4.12 7.97 0.51
C PRO A 106 -3.70 6.82 -0.42
N PRO A 107 -2.41 6.64 -0.68
CA PRO A 107 -1.95 5.48 -1.40
C PRO A 107 -2.11 4.24 -0.50
N GLY A 108 -3.18 3.48 -0.73
CA GLY A 108 -3.44 2.15 -0.16
C GLY A 108 -4.36 2.00 1.08
N PRO A 109 -5.32 2.89 1.39
CA PRO A 109 -6.39 2.55 2.31
C PRO A 109 -7.32 1.53 1.64
N SER A 110 -7.74 0.55 2.42
CA SER A 110 -8.80 -0.42 2.08
C SER A 110 -10.18 0.18 1.80
N GLY A 111 -10.33 1.51 1.90
CA GLY A 111 -11.59 2.20 1.63
C GLY A 111 -11.79 2.64 0.17
N SER A 112 -10.73 2.73 -0.63
CA SER A 112 -10.82 3.19 -2.03
C SER A 112 -10.92 2.06 -3.05
N ILE A 113 -10.67 0.83 -2.62
CA ILE A 113 -10.69 -0.36 -3.47
C ILE A 113 -11.77 -1.29 -2.93
N ASP A 114 -12.63 -1.79 -3.81
CA ASP A 114 -13.61 -2.80 -3.46
C ASP A 114 -12.87 -4.13 -3.21
N ASP A 115 -12.45 -4.30 -1.95
CA ASP A 115 -11.76 -5.47 -1.44
C ASP A 115 -12.52 -6.76 -1.75
N LYS A 116 -13.87 -6.70 -1.76
CA LYS A 116 -14.74 -7.83 -2.08
C LYS A 116 -14.67 -8.17 -3.57
N LEU A 117 -14.73 -7.17 -4.45
CA LEU A 117 -14.57 -7.40 -5.90
C LEU A 117 -13.20 -8.00 -6.22
N TYR A 118 -12.11 -7.48 -5.64
CA TYR A 118 -10.77 -8.01 -5.84
C TYR A 118 -10.63 -9.44 -5.28
N PHE A 119 -11.25 -9.70 -4.14
CA PHE A 119 -11.34 -11.04 -3.58
C PHE A 119 -12.05 -12.01 -4.54
N GLU A 120 -13.24 -11.67 -5.00
CA GLU A 120 -14.07 -12.51 -5.88
C GLU A 120 -13.38 -12.81 -7.20
N LEU A 121 -12.72 -11.82 -7.83
CA LEU A 121 -12.03 -11.97 -9.12
C LEU A 121 -10.98 -13.09 -9.12
N PHE A 122 -10.24 -13.26 -8.02
CA PHE A 122 -9.08 -14.16 -7.94
C PHE A 122 -9.29 -15.32 -6.96
N LYS A 123 -10.49 -15.47 -6.41
CA LYS A 123 -10.81 -16.46 -5.37
C LYS A 123 -10.47 -17.90 -5.80
N GLN A 124 -10.91 -18.30 -7.01
CA GLN A 124 -10.71 -19.68 -7.48
C GLN A 124 -9.23 -20.01 -7.64
N GLU A 125 -8.45 -19.10 -8.24
CA GLU A 125 -7.00 -19.27 -8.40
C GLU A 125 -6.29 -19.37 -7.04
N ARG A 126 -6.71 -18.60 -6.03
CA ARG A 126 -6.14 -18.71 -4.68
C ARG A 126 -6.50 -20.04 -4.00
N ILE A 127 -7.72 -20.54 -4.20
CA ILE A 127 -8.12 -21.88 -3.72
C ILE A 127 -7.25 -22.96 -4.38
N GLU A 128 -6.93 -22.84 -5.66
CA GLU A 128 -6.01 -23.75 -6.35
C GLU A 128 -4.61 -23.73 -5.74
N ILE A 129 -4.07 -22.53 -5.45
CA ILE A 129 -2.80 -22.39 -4.73
C ILE A 129 -2.84 -23.10 -3.38
N ILE A 130 -3.89 -22.91 -2.59
CA ILE A 130 -4.05 -23.58 -1.28
C ILE A 130 -4.03 -25.11 -1.46
N LYS A 131 -4.71 -25.64 -2.49
CA LYS A 131 -4.66 -27.07 -2.81
C LYS A 131 -3.26 -27.52 -3.25
N MET A 132 -2.53 -26.71 -4.02
CA MET A 132 -1.17 -27.00 -4.43
C MET A 132 -0.22 -27.05 -3.22
N ILE A 133 -0.38 -26.13 -2.26
CA ILE A 133 0.38 -26.13 -1.00
C ILE A 133 0.05 -27.38 -0.19
N LYS A 134 -1.24 -27.67 0.01
CA LYS A 134 -1.70 -28.86 0.75
C LYS A 134 -1.16 -30.17 0.16
N ASN A 135 -1.11 -30.27 -1.17
CA ASN A 135 -0.58 -31.44 -1.86
C ASN A 135 0.96 -31.45 -1.93
N GLY A 136 1.61 -30.39 -1.44
CA GLY A 136 3.05 -30.15 -1.49
C GLY A 136 3.64 -30.08 -2.89
N ARG A 137 2.88 -29.52 -3.84
CA ARG A 137 3.40 -29.13 -5.17
C ARG A 137 4.17 -27.80 -5.10
N ILE A 138 3.79 -26.93 -4.16
CA ILE A 138 4.45 -25.65 -3.88
C ILE A 138 4.65 -25.57 -2.36
N GLY A 139 5.81 -25.11 -1.91
CA GLY A 139 6.19 -25.16 -0.50
C GLY A 139 6.81 -26.52 -0.11
N ASN A 140 7.54 -26.54 0.99
CA ASN A 140 8.18 -27.75 1.48
C ASN A 140 7.20 -28.52 2.39
N LYS A 141 6.92 -29.79 2.06
CA LYS A 141 6.05 -30.67 2.84
C LYS A 141 6.53 -30.86 4.28
N ASN A 142 7.83 -30.72 4.50
CA ASN A 142 8.47 -31.00 5.78
C ASN A 142 8.52 -29.76 6.69
N THR A 143 8.09 -28.59 6.21
CA THR A 143 8.02 -27.37 7.02
C THR A 143 6.55 -27.03 7.26
N PRO A 144 6.08 -27.07 8.52
CA PRO A 144 4.68 -26.81 8.85
C PRO A 144 4.28 -25.37 8.48
N SER A 145 5.22 -24.43 8.51
CA SER A 145 5.02 -23.08 8.01
C SER A 145 6.20 -22.62 7.18
N ALA A 146 5.92 -21.88 6.10
CA ALA A 146 6.97 -21.24 5.30
C ALA A 146 6.44 -20.04 4.52
N VAL A 147 7.39 -19.21 4.09
CA VAL A 147 7.19 -18.16 3.11
C VAL A 147 7.50 -18.71 1.73
N ILE A 148 6.58 -18.52 0.80
CA ILE A 148 6.78 -18.89 -0.59
C ILE A 148 6.54 -17.70 -1.51
N HIS A 149 7.25 -17.70 -2.61
CA HIS A 149 6.91 -16.89 -3.77
C HIS A 149 6.09 -17.76 -4.73
N LEU A 150 4.89 -17.31 -5.07
CA LEU A 150 4.08 -18.02 -6.05
C LEU A 150 4.80 -18.09 -7.40
N PRO A 151 4.78 -19.24 -8.07
CA PRO A 151 5.36 -19.36 -9.40
C PRO A 151 4.54 -18.56 -10.42
N GLN A 152 5.16 -18.18 -11.54
CA GLN A 152 4.39 -17.69 -12.68
C GLN A 152 3.44 -18.80 -13.20
N PRO A 153 2.21 -18.47 -13.62
CA PRO A 153 1.62 -17.13 -13.77
C PRO A 153 0.93 -16.57 -12.50
N HIS A 154 0.95 -17.29 -11.38
CA HIS A 154 0.17 -16.99 -10.17
C HIS A 154 0.77 -15.90 -9.27
N THR A 155 1.90 -15.30 -9.64
CA THR A 155 2.53 -14.19 -8.89
C THR A 155 1.58 -13.03 -8.64
N HIS A 156 0.60 -12.83 -9.52
CA HIS A 156 -0.37 -11.75 -9.43
C HIS A 156 -1.39 -11.91 -8.29
N LEU A 157 -1.50 -13.10 -7.68
CA LEU A 157 -2.44 -13.35 -6.60
C LEU A 157 -2.02 -12.68 -5.28
N ALA A 158 -0.77 -12.21 -5.19
CA ALA A 158 -0.22 -11.41 -4.09
C ALA A 158 0.75 -10.31 -4.62
N THR A 159 0.57 -9.07 -4.18
CA THR A 159 1.20 -7.85 -4.75
C THR A 159 2.72 -7.77 -4.53
N GLN A 160 3.26 -8.48 -3.54
CA GLN A 160 4.69 -8.52 -3.23
C GLN A 160 5.39 -9.69 -3.94
N ASN A 161 5.30 -9.76 -5.26
CA ASN A 161 5.92 -10.84 -6.05
C ASN A 161 5.38 -12.24 -5.69
N GLY A 162 4.06 -12.36 -5.54
CA GLY A 162 3.47 -13.63 -5.14
C GLY A 162 3.82 -14.04 -3.72
N LEU A 163 4.27 -13.13 -2.85
CA LEU A 163 4.61 -13.48 -1.47
C LEU A 163 3.38 -13.99 -0.72
N THR A 164 3.45 -15.25 -0.33
CA THR A 164 2.40 -15.97 0.36
C THR A 164 3.02 -16.69 1.54
N ILE A 165 2.39 -16.58 2.71
CA ILE A 165 2.76 -17.32 3.90
C ILE A 165 1.75 -18.46 4.03
N TYR A 166 2.22 -19.67 4.32
CA TYR A 166 1.31 -20.77 4.63
C TYR A 166 1.67 -21.41 5.96
N THR A 167 0.66 -21.99 6.58
CA THR A 167 0.78 -22.79 7.79
C THR A 167 -0.09 -24.02 7.62
N THR A 168 0.45 -25.19 7.96
CA THR A 168 -0.20 -26.49 7.84
C THR A 168 -0.25 -27.12 9.22
N ILE A 169 -1.46 -27.41 9.70
CA ILE A 169 -1.75 -28.04 11.00
C ILE A 169 -2.81 -29.11 10.73
N ASP A 170 -2.64 -30.32 11.26
CA ASP A 170 -3.62 -31.42 11.13
C ASP A 170 -4.11 -31.67 9.69
N ASN A 171 -3.19 -31.63 8.72
CA ASN A 171 -3.48 -31.81 7.29
C ASN A 171 -4.46 -30.76 6.69
N GLN A 172 -4.64 -29.63 7.38
CA GLN A 172 -5.31 -28.44 6.88
C GLN A 172 -4.29 -27.33 6.63
N THR A 173 -4.57 -26.46 5.67
CA THR A 173 -3.64 -25.40 5.25
C THR A 173 -4.32 -24.05 5.36
N SER A 174 -3.71 -23.16 6.12
CA SER A 174 -3.93 -21.71 6.11
C SER A 174 -2.97 -21.07 5.10
N ALA A 175 -3.42 -19.98 4.46
CA ALA A 175 -2.57 -19.18 3.59
C ALA A 175 -2.87 -17.69 3.76
N ILE A 176 -1.83 -16.87 3.76
CA ILE A 176 -1.90 -15.41 3.77
C ILE A 176 -1.25 -14.89 2.50
N PHE A 177 -2.04 -14.26 1.65
CA PHE A 177 -1.59 -13.60 0.42
C PHE A 177 -1.31 -12.13 0.73
N SER A 178 -0.09 -11.67 0.51
CA SER A 178 0.25 -10.26 0.70
C SER A 178 -0.52 -9.37 -0.28
N LEU A 179 -1.26 -8.39 0.23
CA LEU A 179 -1.96 -7.36 -0.52
C LEU A 179 -1.34 -5.96 -0.37
N GLY A 180 -0.22 -5.83 0.33
CA GLY A 180 0.41 -4.52 0.50
C GLY A 180 0.83 -3.90 -0.83
N TRP A 181 0.42 -2.64 -1.06
CA TRP A 181 0.60 -1.98 -2.36
C TRP A 181 1.89 -1.14 -2.41
N ASN A 182 2.27 -0.53 -1.30
CA ASN A 182 3.46 0.31 -1.16
C ASN A 182 4.09 0.10 0.22
N ILE A 183 5.22 0.78 0.49
CA ILE A 183 5.94 0.68 1.77
C ILE A 183 5.08 0.98 3.02
N LEU A 184 4.04 1.80 2.90
CA LEU A 184 3.15 2.18 4.00
C LEU A 184 2.04 1.16 4.25
N THR A 185 1.81 0.25 3.30
CA THR A 185 0.69 -0.71 3.31
C THR A 185 1.17 -2.15 3.18
N LEU A 186 2.49 -2.39 3.30
CA LEU A 186 3.13 -3.70 3.11
C LEU A 186 2.47 -4.83 3.90
N ASP A 187 1.84 -4.51 5.02
CA ASP A 187 1.37 -5.48 5.99
C ASP A 187 -0.06 -5.98 5.74
N ILE A 188 -0.81 -5.42 4.77
CA ILE A 188 -2.17 -5.91 4.48
C ILE A 188 -2.11 -7.31 3.85
N GLY A 189 -2.91 -8.24 4.38
CA GLY A 189 -2.98 -9.62 3.89
C GLY A 189 -4.40 -10.13 3.69
N LEU A 190 -4.62 -10.93 2.65
CA LEU A 190 -5.81 -11.75 2.49
C LEU A 190 -5.53 -13.15 3.02
N CYS A 191 -6.24 -13.57 4.04
CA CYS A 191 -6.05 -14.82 4.72
C CYS A 191 -7.18 -15.82 4.44
N TYR A 192 -6.79 -17.06 4.15
CA TYR A 192 -7.63 -18.24 4.17
C TYR A 192 -7.43 -19.04 5.46
N VAL A 193 -8.53 -19.32 6.17
CA VAL A 193 -8.57 -20.03 7.45
C VAL A 193 -9.57 -21.19 7.36
N PRO A 194 -9.13 -22.46 7.30
CA PRO A 194 -9.96 -23.60 6.92
C PRO A 194 -11.10 -23.91 7.91
N ASP A 195 -10.95 -23.59 9.19
CA ASP A 195 -11.92 -23.85 10.27
C ASP A 195 -12.56 -22.56 10.82
N ASP A 196 -12.38 -21.42 10.16
CA ASP A 196 -12.82 -20.10 10.62
C ASP A 196 -12.26 -19.66 11.99
N ASN A 197 -11.30 -20.39 12.57
CA ASN A 197 -10.68 -20.07 13.84
C ASN A 197 -9.34 -19.33 13.63
N ILE A 198 -9.41 -18.04 13.30
CA ILE A 198 -8.23 -17.22 12.98
C ILE A 198 -7.14 -17.34 14.06
N SER A 199 -7.49 -17.44 15.35
CA SER A 199 -6.55 -17.50 16.48
C SER A 199 -5.64 -18.71 16.43
N ARG A 200 -6.13 -19.81 15.87
CA ARG A 200 -5.38 -21.05 15.72
C ARG A 200 -4.30 -20.94 14.64
N TRP A 201 -4.57 -20.15 13.60
CA TRP A 201 -3.75 -20.11 12.38
C TRP A 201 -2.85 -18.88 12.30
N ILE A 202 -3.28 -17.78 12.92
CA ILE A 202 -2.61 -16.50 12.95
C ILE A 202 -2.49 -16.15 14.43
N ARG A 203 -1.27 -15.91 14.95
CA ARG A 203 -1.06 -15.45 16.34
C ARG A 203 -1.73 -14.07 16.50
N ILE A 204 -3.04 -14.04 16.78
CA ILE A 204 -3.94 -12.86 16.70
C ILE A 204 -3.52 -11.70 17.60
N GLU A 205 -2.63 -11.92 18.58
CA GLU A 205 -2.24 -10.88 19.55
C GLU A 205 -1.74 -9.57 18.92
N ARG A 206 -1.36 -9.56 17.64
CA ARG A 206 -0.95 -8.35 16.89
C ARG A 206 -1.72 -8.08 15.59
N ALA A 207 -2.77 -8.86 15.29
CA ALA A 207 -3.67 -8.58 14.17
C ALA A 207 -4.79 -7.68 14.67
N ARG A 208 -4.65 -6.35 14.50
CA ARG A 208 -5.51 -5.39 15.18
C ARG A 208 -7.00 -5.55 14.85
N PHE A 209 -7.36 -5.91 13.61
CA PHE A 209 -8.77 -6.12 13.21
C PHE A 209 -8.90 -7.02 11.96
N PRO A 210 -9.24 -8.32 12.09
CA PRO A 210 -9.59 -9.12 10.92
C PRO A 210 -10.99 -8.74 10.39
N HIS A 211 -11.09 -8.37 9.12
CA HIS A 211 -12.35 -8.12 8.43
C HIS A 211 -12.79 -9.39 7.70
N LYS A 212 -13.89 -10.02 8.14
CA LYS A 212 -14.43 -11.22 7.50
C LYS A 212 -15.09 -10.87 6.17
N LEU A 213 -14.59 -11.45 5.08
CA LEU A 213 -15.19 -11.31 3.75
C LEU A 213 -16.27 -12.36 3.51
N GLU A 214 -15.94 -13.61 3.84
CA GLU A 214 -16.83 -14.77 3.72
C GLU A 214 -16.34 -15.92 4.60
N ARG A 215 -17.01 -17.08 4.51
CA ARG A 215 -16.57 -18.30 5.20
C ARG A 215 -15.12 -18.63 4.81
N CYS A 216 -14.28 -18.84 5.81
CA CYS A 216 -12.85 -19.13 5.69
C CYS A 216 -11.98 -18.00 5.12
N TRP A 217 -12.50 -16.79 4.87
CA TRP A 217 -11.71 -15.71 4.27
C TRP A 217 -11.79 -14.39 5.04
N TYR A 218 -10.62 -13.82 5.28
CA TYR A 218 -10.44 -12.63 6.10
C TYR A 218 -9.42 -11.69 5.45
N ILE A 219 -9.63 -10.38 5.56
CA ILE A 219 -8.56 -9.41 5.37
C ILE A 219 -7.98 -9.07 6.73
N ILE A 220 -6.66 -9.14 6.84
CA ILE A 220 -5.93 -8.79 8.05
C ILE A 220 -5.17 -7.49 7.83
N TYR A 221 -5.26 -6.60 8.81
CA TYR A 221 -4.47 -5.38 8.94
C TYR A 221 -3.60 -5.52 10.19
N PRO A 222 -2.46 -6.20 10.08
CA PRO A 222 -1.63 -6.43 11.23
C PRO A 222 -0.79 -5.20 11.56
N GLU A 223 -0.20 -5.19 12.75
CA GLU A 223 0.76 -4.15 13.12
C GLU A 223 1.96 -4.11 12.16
N LEU A 224 2.53 -2.92 12.00
CA LEU A 224 3.61 -2.69 11.03
C LEU A 224 4.81 -3.61 11.33
N GLY A 225 5.24 -4.38 10.34
CA GLY A 225 6.31 -5.39 10.50
C GLY A 225 5.85 -6.76 11.03
N TYR A 226 4.55 -6.99 11.22
CA TYR A 226 4.02 -8.27 11.70
C TYR A 226 4.13 -9.41 10.68
N LEU A 227 3.92 -9.14 9.39
CA LEU A 227 4.15 -10.17 8.37
C LEU A 227 5.61 -10.67 8.46
N PRO A 228 6.64 -9.80 8.45
CA PRO A 228 8.02 -10.21 8.76
C PRO A 228 8.22 -10.99 10.06
N ILE A 229 7.42 -10.74 11.10
CA ILE A 229 7.54 -11.43 12.39
C ILE A 229 6.94 -12.84 12.31
N ILE A 230 5.78 -13.03 11.69
CA ILE A 230 5.26 -14.39 11.39
C ILE A 230 6.24 -15.15 10.48
N MET A 231 6.90 -14.45 9.56
CA MET A 231 7.87 -15.05 8.63
C MET A 231 9.13 -15.60 9.33
N ASN A 232 9.47 -15.08 10.50
CA ASN A 232 10.68 -15.48 11.23
C ASN A 232 10.40 -16.46 12.39
N ASP A 233 9.15 -16.54 12.86
CA ASP A 233 8.79 -17.33 14.04
C ASP A 233 7.38 -17.94 13.87
N PRO A 234 7.24 -18.99 13.04
CA PRO A 234 5.94 -19.60 12.76
C PRO A 234 5.33 -20.20 14.02
N PRO A 235 3.99 -20.33 14.10
CA PRO A 235 3.35 -20.93 15.27
C PRO A 235 3.84 -22.37 15.45
N ASP A 236 4.52 -22.62 16.57
CA ASP A 236 4.86 -23.97 17.04
C ASP A 236 3.58 -24.82 17.18
N GLU A 237 3.67 -26.12 16.87
CA GLU A 237 2.58 -27.08 17.01
C GLU A 237 2.03 -27.17 18.46
N GLU A 238 2.73 -26.62 19.45
CA GLU A 238 2.39 -26.72 20.88
C GLU A 238 1.49 -25.58 21.43
N ALA A 239 1.01 -24.65 20.60
CA ALA A 239 0.06 -23.61 21.06
C ALA A 239 -1.39 -24.13 21.29
N GLY A 240 -1.54 -25.43 21.53
CA GLY A 240 -2.81 -26.10 21.80
C GLY A 240 -3.30 -26.05 23.25
N ASP A 241 -2.48 -25.62 24.22
CA ASP A 241 -2.83 -25.78 25.65
C ASP A 241 -2.37 -24.63 26.57
N TYR A 242 -2.50 -23.37 26.14
CA TYR A 242 -2.46 -22.26 27.11
C TYR A 242 -3.83 -22.07 27.78
N VAL A 243 -4.09 -22.96 28.74
CA VAL A 243 -5.06 -22.74 29.82
C VAL A 243 -4.75 -21.39 30.46
N ARG A 244 -5.67 -20.43 30.36
CA ARG A 244 -5.58 -19.19 31.13
C ARG A 244 -5.43 -19.56 32.61
N PRO A 245 -4.40 -19.09 33.33
CA PRO A 245 -4.48 -19.14 34.78
C PRO A 245 -5.63 -18.22 35.18
N THR A 246 -6.73 -18.81 35.63
CA THR A 246 -7.73 -18.15 36.46
C THR A 246 -6.98 -17.42 37.58
N GLN A 247 -6.95 -16.10 37.52
CA GLN A 247 -6.61 -15.29 38.68
C GLN A 247 -7.72 -15.53 39.71
N ASN A 248 -7.44 -16.41 40.66
CA ASN A 248 -8.17 -16.52 41.91
C ASN A 248 -7.48 -15.63 42.95
N LYS A 249 -8.29 -14.71 43.50
CA LYS A 249 -8.08 -13.77 44.61
C LYS A 249 -7.38 -12.47 44.31
#